data_AF-A0A1Q3WC28-F1
#
_entry.id   AF-A0A1Q3WC28-F1
#
_cell.length_a   1.000
_cell.length_b   1.000
_cell.length_c   1.000
_cell.angle_alpha   90.00
_cell.angle_beta   90.00
_cell.angle_gamma   90.00
#
_symmetry.space_group_name_H-M   'P 1'
#
loop_
_entity.id
_entity.type
_entity.pdbx_description
1 polymer ?
#
loop_
_entity_poly.entity_id
_entity_poly.type
_entity_poly.pdbx_seq_one_letter_code
_entity_poly.pdbx_strand_id
1 'polypeptide(L)'
;MATDSTISRRDDVRPTEGEHKYGDVEFADQTNKKYPIDTPEHVRAAWSYINHKDNAAKYDADEVDTIKERIKKAAKKHDVSIEEE
;
A
#
# COMPACT_ATOMS: atom_id res chain seq x y z
N MET A 1 -3.86 15.38 -8.70
CA MET A 1 -3.77 14.21 -7.81
C MET A 1 -4.23 13.02 -8.62
N ALA A 2 -3.34 12.08 -8.92
CA ALA A 2 -3.69 10.92 -9.73
C ALA A 2 -4.63 10.04 -8.90
N THR A 3 -5.92 10.04 -9.24
CA THR A 3 -6.82 8.99 -8.79
C THR A 3 -6.36 7.74 -9.52
N ASP A 4 -5.76 6.82 -8.77
CA ASP A 4 -5.32 5.56 -9.30
C ASP A 4 -6.56 4.75 -9.69
N SER A 5 -6.89 4.74 -10.98
CA SER A 5 -8.15 4.18 -11.50
C SER A 5 -8.29 2.67 -11.29
N THR A 6 -7.26 2.02 -10.74
CA THR A 6 -7.20 0.58 -10.49
C THR A 6 -7.57 0.20 -9.05
N ILE A 7 -7.53 1.13 -8.09
CA ILE A 7 -7.87 0.83 -6.69
C ILE A 7 -9.08 1.67 -6.24
N SER A 8 -10.11 0.97 -5.82
CA SER A 8 -11.39 1.49 -5.34
C SER A 8 -11.23 2.23 -4.02
N ARG A 9 -12.10 3.22 -3.84
CA ARG A 9 -12.19 3.97 -2.59
C ARG A 9 -12.87 3.09 -1.54
N ARG A 10 -12.16 2.85 -0.43
CA ARG A 10 -12.67 2.15 0.75
C ARG A 10 -13.47 3.09 1.66
N ASP A 11 -14.68 2.67 2.03
CA ASP A 11 -15.56 3.42 2.95
C ASP A 11 -15.07 3.39 4.40
N ASP A 12 -14.30 2.36 4.78
CA ASP A 12 -13.84 2.16 6.17
C ASP A 12 -12.60 2.98 6.54
N VAL A 13 -12.06 3.78 5.62
CA VAL A 13 -10.83 4.56 5.82
C VAL A 13 -10.98 5.97 5.28
N ARG A 14 -10.40 6.95 5.97
CA ARG A 14 -10.35 8.34 5.54
C ARG A 14 -8.93 8.71 5.09
N PRO A 15 -8.69 9.05 3.82
CA PRO A 15 -7.36 9.37 3.26
C PRO A 15 -6.66 10.47 4.03
N THR A 16 -7.43 11.43 4.53
CA THR A 16 -6.96 12.52 5.39
C THR A 16 -6.28 12.01 6.66
N GLU A 17 -6.67 10.85 7.20
CA GLU A 17 -5.99 10.25 8.36
C GLU A 17 -4.64 9.65 7.97
N GLY A 18 -4.54 9.07 6.77
CA GLY A 18 -3.27 8.58 6.22
C GLY A 18 -2.28 9.73 5.99
N GLU A 19 -2.74 10.81 5.34
CA GLU A 19 -1.95 12.02 5.11
C GLU A 19 -1.53 12.70 6.42
N HIS A 20 -2.41 12.76 7.43
CA HIS A 20 -2.05 13.32 8.73
C HIS A 20 -1.05 12.44 9.49
N LYS A 21 -1.13 11.11 9.35
CA LYS A 21 -0.28 10.18 10.08
C LYS A 21 1.11 10.04 9.48
N TYR A 22 1.21 10.00 8.15
CA TYR A 22 2.46 9.73 7.44
C TYR A 22 3.02 10.95 6.69
N GLY A 23 2.20 11.99 6.50
CA GLY A 23 2.57 13.15 5.69
C GLY A 23 2.39 12.91 4.20
N ASP A 24 3.14 13.68 3.41
CA ASP A 24 3.20 13.56 1.96
C ASP A 24 4.22 12.49 1.56
N VAL A 25 3.81 11.22 1.69
CA VAL A 25 4.63 10.05 1.33
C VAL A 25 4.03 9.30 0.14
N GLU A 26 4.87 8.50 -0.51
CA GLU A 26 4.40 7.59 -1.56
C GLU A 26 3.66 6.41 -0.92
N PHE A 27 2.47 6.11 -1.43
CA PHE A 27 1.61 5.01 -0.98
C PHE A 27 1.44 3.99 -2.10
N ALA A 28 1.40 2.71 -1.75
CA ALA A 28 1.02 1.66 -2.70
C ALA A 28 -0.47 1.75 -3.07
N ASP A 29 -1.32 2.14 -2.12
CA ASP A 29 -2.72 2.50 -2.34
C ASP A 29 -2.87 4.03 -2.22
N GLN A 30 -2.78 4.72 -3.36
CA GLN A 30 -2.89 6.18 -3.42
C GLN A 30 -4.31 6.69 -3.18
N THR A 31 -5.33 5.91 -3.56
CA THR A 31 -6.75 6.26 -3.42
C THR A 31 -7.16 6.33 -1.96
N ASN A 32 -6.69 5.39 -1.15
CA ASN A 32 -7.02 5.32 0.28
C ASN A 32 -5.90 5.81 1.20
N LYS A 33 -4.75 6.19 0.64
CA LYS A 33 -3.55 6.61 1.37
C LYS A 33 -3.12 5.55 2.40
N LYS A 34 -3.05 4.31 1.93
CA LYS A 34 -2.65 3.13 2.71
C LYS A 34 -1.36 2.54 2.17
N TYR A 35 -0.65 1.84 3.06
CA TYR A 35 0.61 1.16 2.76
C TYR A 35 1.68 2.15 2.25
N PRO A 36 2.23 2.99 3.14
CA PRO A 36 3.36 3.84 2.77
C PRO A 36 4.53 2.97 2.28
N ILE A 37 5.29 3.49 1.32
CA ILE A 37 6.38 2.77 0.64
C ILE A 37 7.62 3.66 0.38
N ASP A 38 7.71 4.79 1.10
CA ASP A 38 8.78 5.79 1.00
C ASP A 38 10.06 5.42 1.77
N THR A 39 9.96 4.51 2.74
CA THR A 39 11.12 4.04 3.53
C THR A 39 11.23 2.52 3.54
N PRO A 40 12.42 1.96 3.78
CA PRO A 40 12.61 0.52 3.96
C PRO A 40 11.71 -0.08 5.06
N GLU A 41 11.47 0.64 6.14
CA GLU A 41 10.60 0.22 7.24
C GLU A 41 9.13 0.18 6.80
N HIS A 42 8.67 1.22 6.11
CA HIS A 42 7.32 1.28 5.55
C HIS A 42 7.08 0.19 4.51
N VAL A 43 8.05 -0.11 3.64
CA VAL A 43 7.93 -1.20 2.67
C VAL A 43 7.75 -2.56 3.35
N ARG A 44 8.57 -2.88 4.36
CA ARG A 44 8.46 -4.15 5.09
C ARG A 44 7.12 -4.26 5.82
N ALA A 45 6.69 -3.17 6.46
CA ALA A 45 5.39 -3.11 7.11
C ALA A 45 4.27 -3.31 6.07
N ALA A 46 4.26 -2.51 5.00
CA ALA A 46 3.27 -2.60 3.94
C ALA A 46 3.11 -4.02 3.40
N TRP A 47 4.24 -4.71 3.13
CA TRP A 47 4.26 -6.10 2.69
C TRP A 47 3.63 -7.05 3.72
N SER A 48 4.00 -6.93 4.99
CA SER A 48 3.42 -7.75 6.06
C SER A 48 1.92 -7.51 6.21
N TYR A 49 1.47 -6.26 6.16
CA TYR A 49 0.07 -5.91 6.34
C TYR A 49 -0.81 -6.35 5.16
N ILE A 50 -0.39 -6.17 3.91
CA ILE A 50 -1.22 -6.56 2.75
C ILE A 50 -1.38 -8.08 2.62
N ASN A 51 -0.40 -8.86 3.09
CA ASN A 51 -0.50 -10.32 3.11
C ASN A 51 -1.35 -10.86 4.28
N HIS A 52 -1.72 -10.02 5.25
CA HIS A 52 -2.67 -10.43 6.28
C HIS A 52 -4.08 -10.55 5.69
N LYS A 53 -4.72 -11.72 5.87
CA LYS A 53 -6.04 -12.05 5.30
C LYS A 53 -7.09 -10.96 5.48
N ASP A 54 -7.22 -10.42 6.70
CA ASP A 54 -8.24 -9.40 7.00
C ASP A 54 -8.01 -8.06 6.28
N ASN A 55 -6.76 -7.74 5.96
CA ASN A 55 -6.42 -6.52 5.22
C ASN A 55 -6.60 -6.74 3.71
N ALA A 56 -6.16 -7.89 3.19
CA ALA A 56 -6.37 -8.27 1.80
C ALA A 56 -7.87 -8.34 1.46
N ALA A 57 -8.70 -8.85 2.38
CA ALA A 57 -10.15 -8.96 2.20
C ALA A 57 -10.90 -7.61 2.10
N LYS A 58 -10.20 -6.47 2.24
CA LYS A 58 -10.76 -5.12 2.05
C LYS A 58 -10.68 -4.64 0.60
N TYR A 59 -10.11 -5.46 -0.27
CA TYR A 59 -9.79 -5.15 -1.66
C TYR A 59 -10.24 -6.30 -2.55
N ASP A 60 -10.49 -5.99 -3.82
CA ASP A 60 -10.63 -7.02 -4.84
C ASP A 60 -9.28 -7.67 -5.15
N ALA A 61 -9.28 -8.86 -5.75
CA ALA A 61 -8.06 -9.64 -5.95
C ALA A 61 -7.03 -8.91 -6.83
N ASP A 62 -7.50 -8.23 -7.88
CA ASP A 62 -6.69 -7.42 -8.80
C ASP A 62 -6.13 -6.15 -8.12
N GLU A 63 -6.87 -5.57 -7.18
CA GLU A 63 -6.40 -4.46 -6.36
C GLU A 63 -5.29 -4.91 -5.40
N VAL A 64 -5.46 -6.08 -4.76
CA VAL A 64 -4.41 -6.68 -3.91
C VAL A 64 -3.14 -6.91 -4.72
N ASP A 65 -3.25 -7.48 -5.92
CA ASP A 65 -2.11 -7.73 -6.80
C ASP A 65 -1.42 -6.41 -7.17
N THR A 66 -2.19 -5.39 -7.55
CA THR A 66 -1.68 -4.05 -7.86
C THR A 66 -0.91 -3.43 -6.68
N ILE A 67 -1.45 -3.53 -5.46
CA ILE A 67 -0.81 -3.05 -4.23
C ILE A 67 0.49 -3.81 -3.98
N LYS A 68 0.47 -5.15 -4.09
CA LYS A 68 1.65 -6.00 -3.91
C LYS A 68 2.75 -5.66 -4.93
N GLU A 69 2.41 -5.48 -6.20
CA GLU A 69 3.38 -5.09 -7.24
C GLU A 69 4.08 -3.76 -6.93
N ARG A 70 3.32 -2.76 -6.45
CA ARG A 70 3.89 -1.47 -6.04
C ARG A 70 4.84 -1.60 -4.85
N ILE A 71 4.47 -2.39 -3.85
CA ILE A 71 5.33 -2.68 -2.70
C ILE A 71 6.61 -3.40 -3.15
N LYS A 72 6.50 -4.40 -4.05
CA LYS A 72 7.67 -5.10 -4.63
C LYS A 72 8.60 -4.14 -5.37
N LYS A 73 8.05 -3.20 -6.15
CA LYS A 73 8.83 -2.17 -6.84
C LYS A 73 9.55 -1.25 -5.86
N ALA A 74 8.87 -0.83 -4.79
CA ALA A 74 9.49 -0.04 -3.73
C ALA A 74 10.57 -0.82 -2.98
N ALA A 75 10.36 -2.12 -2.71
CA ALA A 75 11.35 -2.99 -2.09
C ALA A 75 12.65 -3.04 -2.92
N LYS A 76 12.55 -3.18 -4.24
CA LYS A 76 13.71 -3.10 -5.14
C LYS A 76 14.40 -1.73 -5.10
N LYS A 77 13.62 -0.63 -5.03
CA LYS A 77 14.15 0.74 -4.94
C LYS A 77 14.89 0.99 -3.63
N HIS A 78 14.43 0.38 -2.54
CA HIS A 78 14.97 0.55 -1.19
C HIS A 78 15.95 -0.54 -0.76
N ASP A 79 16.33 -1.46 -1.66
CA ASP A 79 17.19 -2.61 -1.37
C ASP A 79 16.68 -3.45 -0.19
N VAL A 80 15.35 -3.67 -0.14
CA VAL A 80 14.67 -4.45 0.89
C VAL A 80 14.34 -5.84 0.36
N SER A 81 14.80 -6.87 1.06
CA SER A 81 14.34 -8.24 0.87
C SER A 81 12.96 -8.42 1.51
N ILE A 82 11.98 -8.83 0.70
CA ILE A 82 10.64 -9.26 1.13
C ILE A 82 10.44 -10.70 0.67
N GLU A 83 9.80 -11.52 1.49
CA GLU A 83 9.49 -12.91 1.11
C GLU A 83 8.31 -12.93 0.14
N GLU A 84 8.52 -13.49 -1.04
CA GLU A 84 7.45 -13.66 -2.03
C GLU A 84 6.64 -14.92 -1.67
N GLU A 85 5.35 -14.75 -1.40
CA GLU A 85 4.38 -15.86 -1.28
C GLU A 85 4.06 -16.49 -2.65
#